data_AF-A0AAE4TRI7-F1
#
_entry.id   AF-A0AAE4TRI7-F1
#
_cell.length_a   1.000
_cell.length_b   1.000
_cell.length_c   1.000
_cell.angle_alpha   90.00
_cell.angle_beta   90.00
_cell.angle_gamma   90.00
#
_symmetry.space_group_name_H-M   'P 1'
#
loop_
_entity.id
_entity.type
_entity.pdbx_description
1 polymer ?
#
loop_
_entity_poly.entity_id
_entity_poly.type
_entity_poly.pdbx_seq_one_letter_code
_entity_poly.pdbx_strand_id
1 'polypeptide(L)'
;MKTENDNRSRPILKRFFVNEEEEQLIEEQKKRAGLDNFSTFARLMLTTGQVKVVHFEEVIALRKELNRIGVNINQIAKMVNTDEVVTVESVTYLNHQLELIEQHFTKLLEVMKKESRER
;
A
#
# COMPACT_ATOMS: atom_id res chain seq x y z
N MET A 1 22.95 34.64 28.80
CA MET A 1 22.55 35.18 27.48
C MET A 1 21.09 34.85 27.26
N LYS A 2 20.19 35.84 27.21
CA LYS A 2 18.84 35.62 26.70
C LYS A 2 18.99 35.35 25.21
N THR A 3 18.67 34.14 24.74
CA THR A 3 18.59 33.88 23.31
C THR A 3 17.44 34.74 22.76
N GLU A 4 17.67 35.47 21.66
CA GLU A 4 16.81 36.50 21.05
C GLU A 4 15.41 36.02 20.61
N ASN A 5 14.94 34.87 21.06
CA ASN A 5 13.75 34.19 20.55
C ASN A 5 12.48 34.41 21.42
N ASP A 6 12.56 35.27 22.44
CA ASP A 6 11.61 35.34 23.56
C ASP A 6 10.24 35.98 23.22
N ASN A 7 9.98 36.37 21.97
CA ASN A 7 8.70 36.98 21.59
C ASN A 7 8.16 36.58 20.21
N ARG A 8 8.42 35.35 19.77
CA ARG A 8 7.83 34.83 18.51
C ARG A 8 6.47 34.19 18.78
N SER A 9 5.49 34.50 17.94
CA SER A 9 4.19 33.82 17.93
C SER A 9 4.29 32.31 17.64
N ARG A 10 5.42 31.85 17.08
CA ARG A 10 5.71 30.46 16.74
C ARG A 10 7.13 30.09 17.20
N PRO A 11 7.30 29.63 18.46
CA PRO A 11 8.63 29.43 19.05
C PRO A 11 9.29 28.09 18.69
N ILE A 12 8.51 27.08 18.27
CA ILE A 12 9.02 25.72 18.00
C ILE A 12 9.58 25.64 16.58
N LEU A 13 10.87 25.31 16.46
CA LEU A 13 11.53 25.04 15.18
C LEU A 13 11.50 23.53 14.84
N LYS A 14 11.20 23.20 13.59
CA LYS A 14 11.32 21.84 13.03
C LYS A 14 12.39 21.85 11.94
N ARG A 15 13.29 20.86 11.94
CA ARG A 15 14.36 20.68 10.94
C ARG A 15 14.31 19.26 10.41
N PHE A 16 14.57 19.09 9.12
CA PHE A 16 14.76 17.82 8.44
C PHE A 16 15.68 18.03 7.24
N PHE A 17 16.28 16.96 6.75
CA PHE A 17 17.10 16.97 5.55
C PHE A 17 16.25 16.53 4.36
N VAL A 18 16.57 17.08 3.19
CA VAL A 18 16.01 16.68 1.89
C VAL A 18 17.15 16.45 0.92
N ASN A 19 16.92 15.60 -0.08
CA ASN A 19 17.81 15.46 -1.22
C ASN A 19 17.47 16.48 -2.32
N GLU A 20 18.24 16.49 -3.41
CA GLU A 20 18.07 17.47 -4.50
C GLU A 20 16.72 17.33 -5.23
N GLU A 21 16.24 16.09 -5.42
CA GLU A 21 14.96 15.82 -6.08
C GLU A 21 13.78 16.31 -5.21
N GLU A 22 13.84 16.04 -3.90
CA GLU A 22 12.85 16.48 -2.92
C GLU A 22 12.80 18.00 -2.84
N GLU A 23 13.94 18.68 -2.86
CA GLU A 23 14.01 20.16 -2.86
C GLU A 23 13.35 20.76 -4.11
N GLN A 24 13.63 20.20 -5.29
CA GLN A 24 13.00 20.64 -6.53
C GLN A 24 11.48 20.47 -6.47
N LEU A 25 11.00 19.32 -6.00
CA LEU A 25 9.57 19.05 -5.86
C LEU A 25 8.90 20.00 -4.86
N ILE A 26 9.55 20.27 -3.72
CA ILE A 26 9.08 21.22 -2.72
C ILE A 26 8.92 22.61 -3.35
N GLU A 27 9.94 23.09 -4.08
CA GLU A 27 9.91 24.41 -4.71
C GLU A 27 8.84 24.51 -5.80
N GLU A 28 8.65 23.48 -6.62
CA GLU A 28 7.57 23.43 -7.61
C GLU A 28 6.19 23.48 -6.95
N GLN A 29 5.96 22.66 -5.94
CA GLN A 29 4.68 22.60 -5.23
C GLN A 29 4.38 23.92 -4.50
N LYS A 30 5.41 24.52 -3.90
CA LYS A 30 5.32 25.83 -3.26
C LYS A 30 4.94 26.92 -4.26
N LYS A 31 5.57 26.95 -5.45
CA LYS A 31 5.23 27.85 -6.56
C LYS A 31 3.81 27.63 -7.07
N ARG A 32 3.39 26.37 -7.27
CA ARG A 32 2.02 26.02 -7.69
C ARG A 32 0.97 26.49 -6.69
N ALA A 33 1.30 26.45 -5.40
CA ALA A 33 0.45 26.95 -4.33
C ALA A 33 0.42 28.50 -4.21
N GLY A 34 1.23 29.22 -5.01
CA GLY A 34 1.34 30.67 -4.96
C GLY A 34 1.98 31.20 -3.67
N LEU A 35 2.85 30.41 -3.05
CA LEU A 35 3.53 30.77 -1.80
C LEU A 35 5.00 31.03 -2.05
N ASP A 36 5.54 32.12 -1.51
CA ASP A 36 6.97 32.41 -1.62
C ASP A 36 7.75 31.88 -0.40
N ASN A 37 7.10 31.88 0.76
CA ASN A 37 7.72 31.51 2.03
C ASN A 37 7.54 30.01 2.33
N PHE A 38 8.65 29.28 2.35
CA PHE A 38 8.68 27.86 2.69
C PHE A 38 8.07 27.57 4.08
N SER A 39 8.29 28.40 5.10
CA SER A 39 7.71 28.19 6.43
C SER A 39 6.18 28.28 6.43
N THR A 40 5.59 29.07 5.53
CA THR A 40 4.13 29.14 5.37
C THR A 40 3.62 27.92 4.64
N PHE A 41 4.27 27.54 3.54
CA PHE A 41 3.94 26.33 2.78
C PHE A 41 4.07 25.06 3.62
N ALA A 42 5.20 24.86 4.30
CA ALA A 42 5.44 23.71 5.16
C ALA A 42 4.42 23.62 6.30
N ARG A 43 4.08 24.74 6.96
CA ARG A 43 3.03 24.73 7.97
C ARG A 43 1.68 24.34 7.38
N LEU A 44 1.28 24.95 6.26
CA LEU A 44 0.04 24.60 5.58
C LEU A 44 0.01 23.11 5.23
N MET A 45 1.06 22.58 4.61
CA MET A 45 1.10 21.16 4.25
C MET A 45 1.08 20.24 5.48
N LEU A 46 1.80 20.58 6.56
CA LEU A 46 1.87 19.76 7.76
C LEU A 46 0.63 19.86 8.66
N THR A 47 -0.17 20.94 8.58
CA THR A 47 -1.39 21.10 9.38
C THR A 47 -2.67 20.75 8.63
N THR A 48 -2.68 20.92 7.30
CA THR A 48 -3.86 20.67 6.46
C THR A 48 -3.72 19.43 5.58
N GLY A 49 -2.51 18.90 5.42
CA GLY A 49 -2.29 17.65 4.69
C GLY A 49 -2.99 16.50 5.39
N GLN A 50 -3.81 15.75 4.65
CA GLN A 50 -4.33 14.47 5.14
C GLN A 50 -3.19 13.44 5.07
N VAL A 51 -2.80 12.91 6.22
CA VAL A 51 -1.89 11.74 6.26
C VAL A 51 -2.72 10.52 5.92
N LYS A 52 -2.59 10.03 4.69
CA LYS A 52 -3.22 8.77 4.28
C LYS A 52 -2.32 7.62 4.68
N VAL A 53 -2.61 7.01 5.82
CA VAL A 53 -2.01 5.72 6.20
C VAL A 53 -2.69 4.65 5.35
N VAL A 54 -1.98 4.14 4.35
CA VAL A 54 -2.46 3.02 3.54
C VAL A 54 -2.07 1.73 4.25
N HIS A 55 -3.05 1.06 4.83
CA HIS A 55 -2.86 -0.28 5.38
C HIS A 55 -2.87 -1.29 4.22
N PHE A 56 -1.75 -2.00 4.03
CA PHE A 56 -1.61 -3.02 2.98
C PHE A 56 -2.02 -4.42 3.45
N GLU A 57 -2.76 -4.54 4.55
CA GLU A 57 -3.12 -5.84 5.15
C GLU A 57 -3.88 -6.73 4.16
N GLU A 58 -4.80 -6.14 3.39
CA GLU A 58 -5.57 -6.86 2.37
C GLU A 58 -4.68 -7.36 1.21
N VAL A 59 -3.68 -6.57 0.80
CA VAL A 59 -2.71 -6.96 -0.24
C VAL A 59 -1.81 -8.10 0.24
N ILE A 60 -1.44 -8.10 1.52
CA ILE A 60 -0.67 -9.18 2.15
C ILE A 60 -1.52 -10.47 2.21
N ALA A 61 -2.81 -10.36 2.55
CA ALA A 61 -3.74 -11.48 2.53
C ALA A 61 -3.88 -12.07 1.11
N LEU A 62 -4.01 -11.21 0.09
CA LEU A 62 -4.05 -11.63 -1.31
C LEU A 62 -2.78 -12.39 -1.73
N ARG A 63 -1.60 -11.89 -1.35
CA ARG A 63 -0.32 -12.56 -1.63
C ARG A 63 -0.26 -13.95 -1.00
N LYS A 64 -0.85 -14.13 0.20
CA LYS A 64 -0.90 -15.43 0.89
C LYS A 64 -1.80 -16.42 0.15
N GLU A 65 -2.93 -15.97 -0.37
CA GLU A 65 -3.80 -16.83 -1.19
C GLU A 65 -3.15 -17.20 -2.53
N LEU A 66 -2.51 -16.24 -3.23
CA LEU A 66 -1.74 -16.53 -4.44
C LEU A 66 -0.63 -17.57 -4.21
N ASN A 67 0.06 -17.49 -3.07
CA ASN A 67 1.07 -18.50 -2.71
C ASN A 67 0.45 -19.90 -2.53
N ARG A 68 -0.77 -20.01 -1.98
CA ARG A 68 -1.47 -21.30 -1.88
C ARG A 68 -1.82 -21.87 -3.25
N ILE A 69 -2.23 -21.01 -4.20
CA ILE A 69 -2.47 -21.42 -5.59
C ILE A 69 -1.18 -21.98 -6.20
N GLY A 70 -0.05 -21.26 -6.06
CA GLY A 70 1.24 -21.69 -6.58
C GLY A 70 1.68 -23.05 -6.00
N VAL A 71 1.43 -23.27 -4.70
CA VAL A 71 1.69 -24.57 -4.05
C VAL A 71 0.83 -25.69 -4.64
N ASN A 72 -0.47 -25.46 -4.81
CA ASN A 72 -1.38 -26.46 -5.39
C ASN A 72 -1.00 -26.78 -6.85
N ILE A 73 -0.68 -25.77 -7.65
CA ILE A 73 -0.21 -25.96 -9.03
C ILE A 73 1.07 -26.80 -9.07
N ASN A 74 2.02 -26.51 -8.18
CA ASN A 74 3.27 -27.25 -8.11
C ASN A 74 3.06 -28.71 -7.65
N GLN A 75 2.06 -28.98 -6.81
CA GLN A 75 1.69 -30.34 -6.44
C GLN A 75 1.15 -31.13 -7.63
N ILE A 76 0.33 -30.52 -8.49
CA ILE A 76 -0.16 -31.15 -9.74
C ILE A 76 1.01 -31.42 -10.67
N ALA A 77 1.87 -30.41 -10.88
CA ALA A 77 3.04 -30.57 -11.75
C ALA A 77 3.92 -31.71 -11.26
N LYS A 78 4.13 -31.82 -9.94
CA LYS A 78 4.86 -32.92 -9.33
C LYS A 78 4.14 -34.26 -9.52
N MET A 79 2.83 -34.33 -9.31
CA MET A 79 2.03 -35.54 -9.48
C MET A 79 2.05 -36.04 -10.93
N VAL A 80 1.84 -35.14 -11.89
CA VAL A 80 1.96 -35.43 -13.34
C VAL A 80 3.37 -35.93 -13.69
N ASN A 81 4.40 -35.32 -13.11
CA ASN A 81 5.79 -35.70 -13.35
C ASN A 81 6.21 -36.99 -12.62
N THR A 82 5.45 -37.47 -11.62
CA THR A 82 5.84 -38.63 -10.78
C THR A 82 5.00 -39.88 -11.09
N ASP A 83 3.70 -39.74 -11.37
CA ASP A 83 2.78 -40.87 -11.43
C ASP A 83 2.43 -41.36 -12.85
N GLU A 84 2.80 -40.65 -13.93
CA GLU A 84 2.40 -40.91 -15.34
C GLU A 84 0.88 -41.03 -15.60
N VAL A 85 0.04 -41.12 -14.56
CA VAL A 85 -1.41 -41.32 -14.60
C VAL A 85 -2.09 -40.39 -13.60
N VAL A 86 -2.80 -39.41 -14.13
CA VAL A 86 -3.65 -38.51 -13.36
C VAL A 86 -4.98 -39.23 -13.05
N THR A 87 -5.30 -39.44 -11.77
CA THR A 87 -6.60 -40.01 -11.37
C THR A 87 -7.70 -38.96 -11.38
N VAL A 88 -8.94 -39.39 -11.64
CA VAL A 88 -10.12 -38.52 -11.64
C VAL A 88 -10.31 -37.83 -10.29
N GLU A 89 -10.02 -38.52 -9.18
CA GLU A 89 -10.11 -37.96 -7.83
C GLU A 89 -9.15 -36.78 -7.61
N SER A 90 -7.93 -36.86 -8.13
CA SER A 90 -6.95 -35.78 -8.03
C SER A 90 -7.37 -34.54 -8.83
N VAL A 91 -7.97 -34.73 -10.01
CA VAL A 91 -8.53 -33.62 -10.82
C VAL A 91 -9.76 -33.02 -10.12
N THR A 92 -10.60 -33.87 -9.52
CA THR A 92 -11.81 -33.41 -8.84
C THR A 92 -11.47 -32.62 -7.57
N TYR A 93 -10.50 -33.09 -6.78
CA TYR A 93 -9.98 -32.37 -5.62
C TYR A 93 -9.39 -31.02 -6.02
N LEU A 94 -8.64 -30.98 -7.14
CA LEU A 94 -8.07 -29.74 -7.66
C LEU A 94 -9.16 -28.74 -8.07
N ASN A 95 -10.14 -29.18 -8.85
CA ASN A 95 -11.24 -28.31 -9.28
C ASN A 95 -11.98 -27.72 -8.07
N HIS A 96 -12.18 -28.52 -7.02
CA HIS A 96 -12.79 -28.02 -5.79
C HIS A 96 -11.92 -26.97 -5.07
N GLN A 97 -10.59 -27.15 -5.04
CA GLN A 97 -9.69 -26.12 -4.49
C GLN A 97 -9.72 -24.84 -5.32
N LEU A 98 -9.79 -24.94 -6.65
CA LEU A 98 -9.90 -23.77 -7.54
C LEU A 98 -11.22 -23.00 -7.32
N GLU A 99 -12.35 -23.70 -7.15
CA GLU A 99 -13.63 -23.08 -6.84
C GLU A 99 -13.61 -22.31 -5.52
N LEU A 100 -13.00 -22.89 -4.46
CA LEU A 100 -12.86 -22.21 -3.17
C LEU A 100 -12.02 -20.94 -3.28
N ILE A 101 -10.95 -20.99 -4.10
CA ILE A 101 -10.10 -19.83 -4.39
C ILE A 101 -10.90 -18.74 -5.13
N GLU A 102 -11.69 -19.09 -6.16
CA GLU A 102 -12.51 -18.12 -6.88
C GLU A 102 -13.55 -17.43 -5.97
N GLN A 103 -14.16 -18.19 -5.05
CA GLN A 103 -15.10 -17.64 -4.07
C GLN A 103 -14.43 -16.66 -3.11
N HIS A 104 -13.25 -17.00 -2.60
CA HIS A 104 -12.48 -16.13 -1.71
C HIS A 104 -12.03 -14.84 -2.42
N PHE A 105 -11.55 -14.96 -3.66
CA PHE A 105 -11.13 -13.82 -4.47
C PHE A 105 -12.30 -12.88 -4.76
N THR A 106 -13.47 -13.42 -5.09
CA THR A 106 -14.69 -12.63 -5.34
C THR A 106 -15.11 -11.86 -4.09
N LYS A 107 -15.13 -12.53 -2.93
CA LYS A 107 -15.46 -11.90 -1.65
C LYS A 107 -14.47 -10.78 -1.29
N LEU A 108 -13.19 -10.97 -1.57
CA LEU A 108 -12.16 -9.97 -1.31
C LEU A 108 -12.27 -8.76 -2.26
N LEU A 109 -12.58 -8.98 -3.54
CA LEU A 109 -12.88 -7.90 -4.49
C LEU A 109 -14.09 -7.06 -4.06
N GLU A 110 -15.12 -7.68 -3.48
CA GLU A 110 -16.28 -6.96 -2.93
C GLU A 110 -15.88 -6.06 -1.76
N VAL A 111 -15.05 -6.54 -0.83
CA VAL A 111 -14.53 -5.75 0.28
C VAL A 111 -13.70 -4.56 -0.23
N MET A 112 -12.74 -4.80 -1.13
CA MET A 112 -11.92 -3.73 -1.72
C MET A 112 -12.76 -2.70 -2.48
N LYS A 113 -13.79 -3.14 -3.23
CA LYS A 113 -14.73 -2.23 -3.92
C LYS A 113 -15.55 -1.39 -2.94
N LYS A 114 -15.93 -1.96 -1.79
CA LYS A 114 -16.67 -1.25 -0.74
C LYS A 114 -15.79 -0.18 -0.09
N GLU A 115 -14.57 -0.53 0.29
CA GLU A 115 -13.62 0.45 0.84
C GLU A 115 -13.26 1.57 -0.16
N SER A 116 -13.19 1.27 -1.45
CA SER A 116 -12.94 2.29 -2.47
C SER A 116 -14.14 3.19 -2.77
N ARG A 117 -15.37 2.77 -2.45
CA ARG A 117 -16.61 3.58 -2.60
C ARG A 117 -16.87 4.46 -1.38
N GLU A 118 -16.31 4.12 -0.23
CA GLU A 118 -16.38 4.89 1.01
C GLU A 118 -15.22 5.91 1.14
N ARG A 119 -14.27 5.91 0.20
CA ARG A 119 -13.17 6.89 0.02
C ARG A 119 -13.55 7.97 -0.99
#